data_AF-A0AA87SV69-F1
#
_entry.id   AF-A0AA87SV69-F1
#
_cell.length_a   1.000
_cell.length_b   1.000
_cell.length_c   1.000
_cell.angle_alpha   90.00
_cell.angle_beta   90.00
_cell.angle_gamma   90.00
#
_symmetry.space_group_name_H-M   'P 1'
#
loop_
_entity.id
_entity.type
_entity.pdbx_description
1 polymer ?
#
loop_
_entity_poly.entity_id
_entity_poly.type
_entity_poly.pdbx_seq_one_letter_code
_entity_poly.pdbx_strand_id
1 'polypeptide(L)'
;MNDLFQDEGHEEQTRETVQLLDEDGSPHSFIVVEALEIGENQYLLLTPILEEDLSLINLDVSFLKGEDNSGYFAVRLETDEYGEDLLIEVRDKRELEDILSELDADIV
;
A
#
# COMPACT_ATOMS: atom_id res chain seq x y z
N MET A 1 -19.72 -29.24 -20.18
CA MET A 1 -18.91 -29.61 -19.01
C MET A 1 -17.46 -29.48 -19.41
N ASN A 2 -16.85 -28.33 -19.11
CA ASN A 2 -15.48 -28.27 -18.60
C ASN A 2 -15.24 -26.85 -18.07
N ASP A 3 -15.73 -26.62 -16.85
CA ASP A 3 -15.28 -25.56 -15.96
C ASP A 3 -13.79 -25.75 -15.67
N LEU A 4 -12.98 -24.76 -16.02
CA LEU A 4 -11.57 -24.62 -15.66
C LEU A 4 -11.27 -23.13 -15.49
N PHE A 5 -11.96 -22.47 -14.55
CA PHE A 5 -11.41 -21.29 -13.92
C PHE A 5 -10.46 -21.81 -12.85
N GLN A 6 -9.16 -21.76 -13.15
CA GLN A 6 -8.10 -22.03 -12.21
C GLN A 6 -8.15 -20.96 -11.13
N ASP A 7 -8.74 -21.34 -10.02
CA ASP A 7 -8.59 -20.69 -8.73
C ASP A 7 -7.12 -20.89 -8.31
N GLU A 8 -6.27 -19.91 -8.62
CA GLU A 8 -4.91 -19.84 -8.07
C GLU A 8 -5.00 -19.43 -6.59
N GLY A 9 -5.31 -20.42 -5.75
CA GLY A 9 -5.10 -20.34 -4.31
C GLY A 9 -3.60 -20.27 -4.00
N HIS A 10 -3.08 -19.06 -3.81
CA HIS A 10 -1.79 -18.82 -3.16
C HIS A 10 -1.98 -18.78 -1.64
N GLU A 11 -1.85 -19.94 -1.00
CA GLU A 11 -1.64 -20.06 0.43
C GLU A 11 -0.13 -20.04 0.74
N GLU A 12 0.50 -18.86 0.72
CA GLU A 12 1.88 -18.67 1.21
C GLU A 12 1.93 -17.43 2.13
N GLN A 13 1.90 -17.67 3.45
CA GLN A 13 2.32 -16.74 4.51
C GLN A 13 1.82 -15.28 4.39
N THR A 14 0.51 -15.05 4.59
CA THR A 14 -0.21 -13.77 4.91
C THR A 14 0.61 -12.48 4.87
N ARG A 15 1.24 -12.17 3.74
CA ARG A 15 1.68 -10.84 3.35
C ARG A 15 0.72 -10.50 2.23
N GLU A 16 -0.26 -9.67 2.53
CA GLU A 16 -1.29 -9.31 1.56
C GLU A 16 -0.59 -8.58 0.42
N THR A 17 -0.46 -9.24 -0.73
CA THR A 17 0.11 -8.64 -1.94
C THR A 17 -1.04 -8.04 -2.73
N VAL A 18 -0.93 -6.76 -3.08
CA VAL A 18 -1.89 -6.05 -3.90
C VAL A 18 -1.26 -5.74 -5.25
N GLN A 19 -2.05 -5.89 -6.32
CA GLN A 19 -1.65 -5.50 -7.67
C GLN A 19 -2.34 -4.18 -8.01
N LEU A 20 -1.54 -3.15 -8.21
CA LEU A 20 -2.00 -1.83 -8.61
C LEU A 20 -1.77 -1.66 -10.11
N LEU A 21 -2.72 -1.03 -10.78
CA LEU A 21 -2.54 -0.58 -12.16
C LEU A 21 -2.11 0.88 -12.13
N ASP A 22 -0.98 1.19 -12.75
CA ASP A 22 -0.54 2.57 -12.94
C ASP A 22 -1.36 3.29 -14.03
N GLU A 23 -1.14 4.58 -14.25
CA GLU A 23 -1.84 5.42 -15.23
C GLU A 23 -1.69 4.90 -16.68
N ASP A 24 -0.64 4.13 -16.96
CA ASP A 24 -0.39 3.45 -18.24
C ASP A 24 -1.16 2.11 -18.39
N GLY A 25 -1.80 1.64 -17.31
CA GLY A 25 -2.40 0.31 -17.23
C GLY A 25 -1.38 -0.81 -17.01
N SER A 26 -0.15 -0.45 -16.63
CA SER A 26 0.90 -1.40 -16.26
C SER A 26 0.65 -1.91 -14.82
N PRO A 27 0.61 -3.25 -14.60
CA PRO A 27 0.43 -3.81 -13.27
C PRO A 27 1.73 -3.78 -12.47
N HIS A 28 1.68 -3.18 -11.29
CA HIS A 28 2.75 -3.13 -10.31
C HIS A 28 2.33 -3.90 -9.05
N SER A 29 3.20 -4.80 -8.60
CA SER A 29 2.91 -5.66 -7.45
C SER A 29 3.56 -5.08 -6.19
N PHE A 30 2.74 -4.90 -5.16
CA PHE A 30 3.17 -4.39 -3.87
C PHE A 30 2.82 -5.36 -2.76
N ILE A 31 3.56 -5.28 -1.66
CA ILE A 31 3.25 -5.97 -0.41
C ILE A 31 2.69 -4.95 0.57
N VAL A 32 1.53 -5.23 1.15
CA VAL A 32 1.01 -4.51 2.31
C VAL A 32 1.92 -4.82 3.49
N VAL A 33 2.62 -3.80 3.96
CA VAL A 33 3.46 -3.88 5.16
C VAL A 33 2.61 -3.57 6.39
N GLU A 34 1.76 -2.55 6.28
CA GLU A 34 0.98 -2.05 7.40
C GLU A 34 -0.30 -1.35 6.93
N ALA A 35 -1.33 -1.37 7.77
CA ALA A 35 -2.60 -0.69 7.55
C ALA A 35 -2.85 0.28 8.71
N LEU A 36 -3.12 1.54 8.37
CA LEU A 36 -3.39 2.61 9.32
C LEU A 36 -4.85 3.05 9.18
N GLU A 37 -5.51 3.28 10.29
CA GLU A 37 -6.88 3.82 10.32
C GLU A 37 -6.83 5.19 10.97
N ILE A 38 -6.99 6.23 10.15
CA ILE A 38 -6.87 7.62 10.58
C ILE A 38 -8.24 8.28 10.41
N GLY A 39 -8.90 8.51 11.55
CA GLY A 39 -10.24 9.09 11.60
C GLY A 39 -11.28 8.16 10.99
N GLU A 40 -11.79 8.51 9.80
CA GLU A 40 -12.77 7.71 9.04
C GLU A 40 -12.17 7.09 7.78
N ASN A 41 -10.89 7.37 7.50
CA ASN A 41 -10.19 6.91 6.31
C ASN A 41 -9.22 5.77 6.66
N GLN A 42 -9.10 4.80 5.75
CA GLN A 42 -8.14 3.71 5.87
C GLN A 42 -6.98 3.96 4.89
N TYR A 43 -5.76 3.83 5.40
CA TYR A 43 -4.53 4.01 4.65
C TYR A 43 -3.72 2.71 4.69
N LEU A 44 -3.08 2.39 3.59
CA LEU A 44 -2.27 1.19 3.44
C LEU A 44 -0.85 1.61 3.06
N LEU A 45 0.11 1.08 3.80
CA LEU A 45 1.53 1.23 3.53
C LEU A 45 1.99 0.05 2.72
N LEU A 46 2.32 0.34 1.47
CA LEU A 46 2.73 -0.65 0.49
C LEU A 46 4.24 -0.57 0.28
N THR A 47 4.93 -1.70 0.25
CA THR A 47 6.31 -1.76 -0.24
C THR A 47 6.34 -2.40 -1.62
N PRO A 48 7.04 -1.80 -2.59
CA PRO A 48 7.24 -2.43 -3.87
C PRO A 48 8.00 -3.74 -3.71
N ILE A 49 7.63 -4.73 -4.51
CA ILE A 49 8.35 -6.02 -4.56
C ILE A 49 9.60 -5.89 -5.43
N LEU A 50 9.50 -5.08 -6.50
CA LEU A 50 10.58 -4.86 -7.45
C LEU A 50 11.33 -3.57 -7.10
N GLU A 51 12.64 -3.60 -7.24
CA GLU A 51 13.48 -2.42 -6.96
C GLU A 51 13.21 -1.26 -7.94
N GLU A 52 12.68 -1.55 -9.14
CA GLU A 52 12.28 -0.53 -10.11
C GLU A 52 11.12 0.35 -9.60
N ASP A 53 10.25 -0.23 -8.78
CA ASP A 53 9.07 0.42 -8.22
C ASP A 53 9.40 1.22 -6.93
N LEU A 54 10.64 1.17 -6.46
CA LEU A 54 11.11 2.02 -5.34
C LEU A 54 10.99 3.51 -5.67
N SER A 55 10.93 3.90 -6.95
CA SER A 55 10.68 5.29 -7.34
C SER A 55 9.23 5.74 -7.10
N LEU A 56 8.29 4.83 -6.87
CA LEU A 56 6.89 5.15 -6.61
C LEU A 56 6.66 5.57 -5.16
N ILE A 57 7.57 5.23 -4.26
CA ILE A 57 7.54 5.58 -2.83
C ILE A 57 7.27 7.08 -2.65
N ASN A 58 6.16 7.41 -1.99
CA ASN A 58 5.73 8.77 -1.67
C ASN A 58 5.90 9.13 -0.18
N LEU A 59 6.11 8.13 0.69
CA LEU A 59 6.29 8.30 2.13
C LEU A 59 7.71 7.92 2.53
N ASP A 60 8.49 8.89 2.98
CA ASP A 60 9.80 8.63 3.59
C ASP A 60 9.65 8.42 5.09
N VAL A 61 9.98 7.21 5.58
CA VAL A 61 10.00 6.87 7.01
C VAL A 61 11.43 6.67 7.52
N SER A 62 12.43 6.99 6.71
CA SER A 62 13.85 6.89 7.05
C SER A 62 14.16 7.65 8.33
N PHE A 63 13.47 8.77 8.55
CA PHE A 63 13.59 9.57 9.77
C PHE A 63 13.06 8.88 11.04
N LEU A 64 12.01 8.05 10.91
CA LEU A 64 11.36 7.37 12.04
C LEU A 64 12.09 6.08 12.43
N LYS A 65 12.39 5.23 11.44
CA LYS A 65 13.04 3.93 11.70
C LYS A 65 14.55 4.05 11.92
N GLY A 66 15.15 5.19 11.58
CA GLY A 66 16.61 5.37 11.61
C GLY A 66 17.35 4.46 10.62
N GLU A 67 16.62 3.85 9.69
CA GLU A 67 17.14 3.03 8.60
C GLU A 67 17.18 3.88 7.32
N ASP A 68 18.36 3.99 6.73
CA ASP A 68 18.57 4.68 5.46
C ASP A 68 17.85 3.91 4.34
N ASN A 69 17.00 4.59 3.56
CA ASN A 69 16.17 4.00 2.49
C ASN A 69 14.91 3.26 2.95
N SER A 70 14.33 3.64 4.10
CA SER A 70 13.03 3.12 4.51
C SER A 70 11.92 4.06 4.06
N GLY A 71 11.18 3.65 3.04
CA GLY A 71 10.02 4.39 2.57
C GLY A 71 8.90 3.43 2.14
N TYR A 72 7.68 3.93 2.18
CA TYR A 72 6.48 3.20 1.79
C TYR A 72 5.70 3.97 0.74
N PHE A 73 4.92 3.25 -0.04
CA PHE A 73 3.91 3.80 -0.91
C PHE A 73 2.59 3.85 -0.12
N ALA A 74 2.29 5.04 0.39
CA ALA A 74 1.08 5.33 1.13
C ALA A 74 -0.09 5.56 0.16
N VAL A 75 -1.09 4.69 0.27
CA VAL A 75 -2.35 4.80 -0.48
C VAL A 75 -3.54 4.83 0.48
N ARG A 76 -4.60 5.52 0.10
CA ARG A 76 -5.88 5.52 0.79
C ARG A 76 -6.77 4.46 0.17
N LEU A 77 -7.33 3.60 1.01
CA LEU A 77 -8.34 2.64 0.61
C LEU A 77 -9.70 3.35 0.55
N GLU A 78 -10.34 3.30 -0.61
CA GLU A 78 -11.69 3.75 -0.83
C GLU A 78 -12.53 2.63 -1.44
N THR A 79 -13.84 2.68 -1.28
CA THR A 79 -14.76 1.75 -1.93
C THR A 79 -15.50 2.49 -3.04
N ASP A 80 -15.38 1.99 -4.26
CA ASP A 80 -16.09 2.58 -5.40
C ASP A 80 -17.59 2.20 -5.38
N GLU A 81 -18.38 2.77 -6.30
CA GLU A 81 -19.82 2.59 -6.42
C GLU A 81 -20.24 1.12 -6.65
N TYR A 82 -19.29 0.29 -7.10
CA TYR A 82 -19.46 -1.14 -7.36
C TYR A 82 -19.07 -2.04 -6.18
N GLY A 83 -18.57 -1.47 -5.07
CA GLY A 83 -18.09 -2.23 -3.93
C GLY A 83 -16.68 -2.81 -4.13
N GLU A 84 -15.93 -2.31 -5.11
CA GLU A 84 -14.54 -2.67 -5.32
C GLU A 84 -13.62 -1.73 -4.54
N ASP A 85 -12.56 -2.30 -3.97
CA ASP A 85 -11.52 -1.58 -3.25
C ASP A 85 -10.63 -0.81 -4.24
N LEU A 86 -10.61 0.52 -4.07
CA LEU A 86 -9.83 1.45 -4.86
C LEU A 86 -8.70 2.02 -4.00
N LEU A 87 -7.47 1.84 -4.47
CA LEU A 87 -6.27 2.31 -3.77
C LEU A 87 -5.83 3.63 -4.40
N ILE A 88 -6.00 4.73 -3.67
CA ILE A 88 -5.72 6.09 -4.12
C ILE A 88 -4.39 6.58 -3.55
N GLU A 89 -3.43 6.91 -4.39
CA GLU A 89 -2.15 7.49 -3.94
C GLU A 89 -2.36 8.75 -3.10
N VAL A 90 -1.77 8.74 -1.90
CA VAL A 90 -1.78 9.91 -1.00
C VAL A 90 -0.71 10.89 -1.45
N ARG A 91 -1.12 11.99 -2.09
CA ARG A 91 -0.23 13.09 -2.49
C ARG A 91 -0.29 14.30 -1.55
N ASP A 92 -1.27 14.35 -0.66
CA ASP A 92 -1.44 15.46 0.26
C ASP A 92 -0.44 15.36 1.41
N LYS A 93 0.33 16.43 1.61
CA LYS A 93 1.36 16.45 2.66
C LYS A 93 0.76 16.30 4.06
N ARG A 94 -0.45 16.82 4.29
CA ARG A 94 -1.08 16.73 5.61
C ARG A 94 -1.47 15.30 5.93
N GLU A 95 -1.99 14.56 4.95
CA GLU A 95 -2.32 13.15 5.12
C GLU A 95 -1.04 12.32 5.35
N LEU A 96 0.03 12.59 4.60
CA LEU A 96 1.32 11.94 4.84
C LEU A 96 1.88 12.26 6.23
N GLU A 97 1.78 13.50 6.71
CA GLU A 97 2.19 13.88 8.06
C GLU A 97 1.35 13.17 9.14
N ASP A 98 0.06 12.98 8.91
CA ASP A 98 -0.83 12.26 9.83
C ASP A 98 -0.45 10.77 9.89
N ILE A 99 -0.23 10.15 8.73
CA ILE A 99 0.29 8.79 8.57
C ILE A 99 1.61 8.60 9.31
N LEU A 100 2.56 9.53 9.12
CA LEU A 100 3.86 9.49 9.83
C LEU A 100 3.68 9.61 11.34
N SER A 101 2.74 10.44 11.79
CA SER A 101 2.47 10.64 13.21
C SER A 101 1.86 9.38 13.84
N GLU A 102 0.98 8.69 13.14
CA GLU A 102 0.42 7.42 13.60
C GLU A 102 1.48 6.31 13.63
N LEU A 103 2.32 6.22 12.59
CA LEU A 103 3.49 5.33 12.57
C LEU A 103 4.45 5.57 13.73
N ASP A 104 4.74 6.83 14.05
CA ASP A 104 5.59 7.21 15.19
C ASP A 104 4.93 6.81 16.52
N ALA A 105 3.61 6.96 16.63
CA ALA A 105 2.84 6.61 17.83
C ALA A 105 2.81 5.11 18.13
N ASP A 106 2.91 4.24 17.12
CA ASP A 106 3.02 2.78 17.34
C ASP A 106 4.43 2.37 17.83
N ILE A 107 5.45 3.19 17.57
CA ILE A 107 6.85 2.90 17.92
C ILE A 107 7.19 3.22 19.40
N VAL A 108 6.34 3.96 20.15
CA VAL A 108 6.63 4.48 21.51
C VAL A 108 6.15 3.65 22.71
#